data_AF-A0A9X2B0S3-F1
#
_entry.id   AF-A0A9X2B0S3-F1
#
_cell.length_a   1.000
_cell.length_b   1.000
_cell.length_c   1.000
_cell.angle_alpha   90.00
_cell.angle_beta   90.00
_cell.angle_gamma   90.00
#
_symmetry.space_group_name_H-M   'P 1'
#
loop_
_entity.id
_entity.type
_entity.pdbx_description
1 polymer ?
#
loop_
_entity_poly.entity_id
_entity_poly.type
_entity_poly.pdbx_seq_one_letter_code
_entity_poly.pdbx_strand_id
1 'polypeptide(L)'
;MNFYSKSSENKTFSKKVFIVYSILMLISYYSYVLLDYYRLNKSQYWLSKDLDAITQLNRWVFIFEALHSILFVVAVLTIHILFRKNIKVLTHFLLLNIALFVGMALVNFIISLATSLPSSNLIKPLISMIIVFSIDVLLVQMKDKAGFYT
;
A
#
# COMPACT_ATOMS: atom_id res chain seq x y z
N MET A 1 15.80 18.78 29.14
CA MET A 1 15.51 17.72 28.16
C MET A 1 15.27 18.40 26.81
N ASN A 2 16.18 18.23 25.85
CA ASN A 2 16.33 19.13 24.70
C ASN A 2 15.26 18.86 23.63
N PHE A 3 14.40 19.85 23.33
CA PHE A 3 13.33 19.73 22.33
C PHE A 3 13.85 19.35 20.93
N TYR A 4 15.09 19.73 20.62
CA TYR A 4 15.78 19.41 19.37
C TYR A 4 16.09 17.92 19.20
N SER A 5 16.48 17.20 20.27
CA SER A 5 16.80 15.77 20.17
C SER A 5 15.55 14.93 19.92
N LYS A 6 14.44 15.29 20.58
CA LYS A 6 13.14 14.60 20.40
C LYS A 6 12.57 14.80 18.99
N SER A 7 12.84 15.94 18.35
CA SER A 7 12.39 16.24 16.99
C SER A 7 13.19 15.49 15.92
N SER A 8 14.52 15.39 16.05
CA SER A 8 15.36 14.66 15.09
C SER A 8 15.17 13.13 15.19
N GLU A 9 14.96 12.62 16.40
CA GLU A 9 14.72 11.20 16.66
C GLU A 9 13.37 10.75 16.07
N ASN A 10 12.32 11.55 16.23
CA ASN A 10 11.00 11.30 15.62
C ASN A 10 11.04 11.28 14.08
N LYS A 11 11.84 12.17 13.45
CA LYS A 11 12.03 12.18 11.99
C LYS A 11 12.76 10.93 11.50
N THR A 12 13.79 10.50 12.22
CA THR A 12 14.58 9.32 11.86
C THR A 12 13.76 8.04 12.02
N PHE A 13 12.96 7.94 13.08
CA PHE A 13 12.03 6.84 13.30
C PHE A 13 10.97 6.78 12.20
N SER A 14 10.33 7.91 11.88
CA SER A 14 9.35 8.01 10.78
C SER A 14 9.93 7.55 9.44
N LYS A 15 11.17 7.93 9.12
CA LYS A 15 11.85 7.50 7.89
C LYS A 15 12.11 5.99 7.86
N LYS A 16 12.61 5.39 8.95
CA LYS A 16 12.86 3.94 9.01
C LYS A 16 11.57 3.14 8.88
N VAL A 17 10.52 3.55 9.60
CA VAL A 17 9.19 2.93 9.52
C VAL A 17 8.66 3.00 8.09
N PHE A 18 8.77 4.16 7.43
CA PHE A 18 8.34 4.32 6.04
C PHE A 18 9.07 3.34 5.10
N ILE A 19 10.40 3.23 5.21
CA ILE A 19 11.19 2.34 4.34
C ILE A 19 10.75 0.87 4.52
N VAL A 20 10.67 0.39 5.76
CA VAL A 20 10.27 -1.00 6.04
C VAL A 20 8.85 -1.26 5.52
N TYR A 21 7.94 -0.33 5.78
CA TYR A 21 6.57 -0.38 5.25
C TYR A 21 6.54 -0.42 3.72
N SER A 22 7.30 0.45 3.03
CA SER A 22 7.35 0.47 1.56
C SER A 22 7.86 -0.85 0.98
N ILE A 23 8.90 -1.43 1.59
CA ILE A 23 9.44 -2.73 1.15
C ILE A 23 8.37 -3.82 1.30
N LEU A 24 7.70 -3.90 2.45
CA LEU A 24 6.62 -4.87 2.69
C LEU A 24 5.44 -4.66 1.73
N MET A 25 5.08 -3.41 1.45
CA MET A 25 4.04 -3.06 0.48
C MET A 25 4.41 -3.50 -0.94
N LEU A 26 5.63 -3.25 -1.39
CA LEU A 26 6.08 -3.66 -2.72
C LEU A 26 6.13 -5.19 -2.84
N ILE A 27 6.69 -5.88 -1.84
CA ILE A 27 6.76 -7.35 -1.85
C ILE A 27 5.37 -7.96 -1.87
N SER A 28 4.47 -7.54 -0.98
CA SER A 28 3.10 -8.06 -0.92
C SER A 28 2.35 -7.81 -2.23
N TYR A 29 2.46 -6.60 -2.78
CA TYR A 29 1.80 -6.21 -4.02
C TYR A 29 2.29 -7.00 -5.24
N TYR A 30 3.61 -7.03 -5.48
CA TYR A 30 4.13 -7.73 -6.66
C TYR A 30 4.03 -9.26 -6.53
N SER A 31 4.02 -9.79 -5.30
CA SER A 31 3.71 -11.21 -5.07
C SER A 31 2.26 -11.52 -5.46
N TYR A 32 1.31 -10.65 -5.07
CA TYR A 32 -0.07 -10.72 -5.53
C TYR A 32 -0.17 -10.69 -7.06
N VAL A 33 0.47 -9.71 -7.71
CA VAL A 33 0.46 -9.56 -9.17
C VAL A 33 1.01 -10.81 -9.87
N LEU A 34 2.14 -11.34 -9.39
CA LEU A 34 2.76 -12.54 -9.95
C LEU A 34 1.86 -13.77 -9.79
N LEU A 35 1.25 -13.94 -8.62
CA LEU A 35 0.34 -15.06 -8.34
C LEU A 35 -0.92 -14.98 -9.18
N ASP A 36 -1.52 -13.79 -9.34
CA ASP A 36 -2.71 -13.61 -10.17
C ASP A 36 -2.39 -13.82 -11.65
N TYR A 37 -1.21 -13.37 -12.11
CA TYR A 37 -0.73 -13.69 -13.45
C TYR A 37 -0.58 -15.18 -13.70
N TYR A 38 0.10 -15.88 -12.79
CA TYR A 38 0.28 -17.32 -12.88
C TYR A 38 -1.06 -18.06 -12.90
N ARG A 39 -2.00 -17.61 -12.06
CA ARG A 39 -3.36 -18.13 -12.00
C ARG A 39 -4.11 -17.97 -13.32
N LEU A 40 -4.10 -16.78 -13.90
CA LEU A 40 -4.80 -16.51 -15.16
C LEU A 40 -4.18 -17.31 -16.31
N ASN A 41 -2.86 -17.30 -16.42
CA ASN A 41 -2.14 -17.90 -17.56
C ASN A 41 -2.18 -19.45 -17.56
N LYS A 42 -2.32 -20.09 -16.39
CA LYS A 42 -2.42 -21.56 -16.28
C LYS A 42 -3.78 -22.08 -15.84
N SER A 43 -4.79 -21.22 -15.74
CA SER A 43 -6.12 -21.57 -15.24
C SER A 43 -6.72 -22.81 -15.93
N GLN A 44 -6.69 -22.84 -17.27
CA GLN A 44 -7.21 -23.96 -18.06
C GLN A 44 -6.38 -25.24 -17.91
N TYR A 45 -5.05 -25.12 -17.79
CA TYR A 45 -4.16 -26.25 -17.57
C TYR A 45 -4.43 -26.93 -16.22
N TRP A 46 -4.54 -26.14 -15.14
CA TRP A 46 -4.79 -26.66 -13.80
C TRP A 46 -6.20 -27.22 -13.63
N LEU A 47 -7.22 -26.59 -14.25
CA LEU A 47 -8.60 -27.10 -14.23
C LEU A 47 -8.70 -28.54 -14.75
N SER A 48 -7.83 -28.92 -15.70
CA SER A 48 -7.83 -30.25 -16.31
C SER A 48 -7.06 -31.33 -15.54
N LYS A 49 -6.21 -30.95 -14.58
CA LYS A 49 -5.27 -31.87 -13.93
C LYS A 49 -5.30 -31.89 -12.41
N ASP A 50 -5.53 -30.76 -11.76
CA ASP A 50 -5.37 -30.65 -10.31
C ASP A 50 -6.19 -29.49 -9.74
N LEU A 51 -7.40 -29.83 -9.25
CA LEU A 51 -8.33 -28.88 -8.66
C LEU A 51 -7.86 -28.35 -7.30
N ASP A 52 -7.01 -29.10 -6.58
CA ASP A 52 -6.47 -28.69 -5.30
C ASP A 52 -5.39 -27.62 -5.49
N ALA A 53 -4.55 -27.76 -6.52
CA ALA A 53 -3.55 -26.76 -6.88
C ALA A 53 -4.17 -25.40 -7.22
N ILE A 54 -5.27 -25.35 -7.99
CA ILE A 54 -5.93 -24.08 -8.32
C ILE A 54 -6.61 -23.45 -7.10
N THR A 55 -7.15 -24.26 -6.20
CA THR A 55 -7.78 -23.81 -4.95
C THR A 55 -6.73 -23.19 -4.01
N GLN A 56 -5.58 -23.83 -3.85
CA GLN A 56 -4.48 -23.27 -3.06
C GLN A 56 -3.94 -21.98 -3.68
N LEU A 57 -3.78 -21.92 -5.00
CA LEU A 57 -3.32 -20.72 -5.69
C LEU A 57 -4.29 -19.54 -5.51
N ASN A 58 -5.61 -19.77 -5.62
CA ASN A 58 -6.64 -18.78 -5.31
C ASN A 58 -6.50 -18.25 -3.88
N ARG A 59 -6.28 -19.15 -2.92
CA ARG A 59 -6.08 -18.77 -1.52
C ARG A 59 -4.86 -17.89 -1.33
N TRP A 60 -3.75 -18.21 -1.98
CA TRP A 60 -2.54 -17.38 -1.94
C TRP A 60 -2.76 -16.00 -2.56
N VAL A 61 -3.42 -15.90 -3.73
CA VAL A 61 -3.78 -14.60 -4.34
C VAL A 61 -4.57 -13.75 -3.34
N PHE A 62 -5.61 -14.32 -2.73
CA PHE A 62 -6.43 -13.62 -1.74
C PHE A 62 -5.64 -13.19 -0.51
N ILE A 63 -4.77 -14.06 0.03
CA ILE A 63 -3.93 -13.75 1.20
C ILE A 63 -3.00 -12.57 0.91
N PHE A 64 -2.34 -12.55 -0.24
CA PHE A 64 -1.42 -11.47 -0.60
C PHE A 64 -2.15 -10.15 -0.90
N GLU A 65 -3.33 -10.20 -1.51
CA GLU A 65 -4.21 -9.04 -1.68
C GLU A 65 -4.63 -8.45 -0.32
N ALA A 66 -5.05 -9.31 0.61
CA ALA A 66 -5.43 -8.91 1.96
C ALA A 66 -4.24 -8.37 2.76
N LEU A 67 -3.07 -9.02 2.69
CA LEU A 67 -1.84 -8.56 3.35
C LEU A 67 -1.44 -7.16 2.90
N HIS A 68 -1.48 -6.91 1.59
CA HIS A 68 -1.19 -5.60 1.02
C HIS A 68 -2.15 -4.53 1.59
N SER A 69 -3.45 -4.84 1.61
CA SER A 69 -4.47 -3.94 2.14
C SER A 69 -4.33 -3.69 3.65
N ILE A 70 -4.07 -4.72 4.44
CA ILE A 70 -3.89 -4.63 5.89
C ILE A 70 -2.65 -3.81 6.23
N LEU A 71 -1.52 -4.03 5.53
CA LEU A 71 -0.29 -3.26 5.72
C LEU A 71 -0.53 -1.76 5.51
N PHE A 72 -1.27 -1.40 4.47
CA PHE A 72 -1.64 -0.01 4.21
C PHE A 72 -2.45 0.60 5.36
N VAL A 73 -3.53 -0.07 5.78
CA VAL A 73 -4.40 0.41 6.86
C VAL A 73 -3.63 0.55 8.17
N VAL A 74 -2.82 -0.44 8.54
CA VAL A 74 -2.00 -0.40 9.76
C VAL A 74 -1.00 0.74 9.71
N ALA A 75 -0.36 0.99 8.58
CA ALA A 75 0.58 2.10 8.43
C ALA A 75 -0.09 3.47 8.57
N VAL A 76 -1.24 3.67 7.91
CA VAL A 76 -2.04 4.89 8.02
C VAL A 76 -2.46 5.15 9.46
N LEU A 77 -3.01 4.13 10.14
CA LEU A 77 -3.42 4.23 11.54
C LEU A 77 -2.25 4.53 12.48
N THR A 78 -1.13 3.83 12.31
CA THR A 78 0.08 3.99 13.14
C THR A 78 0.57 5.43 13.08
N ILE A 79 0.59 6.03 11.90
CA ILE A 79 1.07 7.39 11.72
C ILE A 79 0.07 8.43 12.18
N HIS A 80 -1.22 8.19 12.03
CA HIS A 80 -2.25 9.02 12.63
C HIS A 80 -2.18 9.03 14.15
N ILE A 81 -1.89 7.90 14.79
CA ILE A 81 -1.76 7.79 16.24
C ILE A 81 -0.48 8.46 16.73
N LEU A 82 0.67 8.13 16.13
CA LEU A 82 1.98 8.59 16.57
C LEU A 82 2.24 10.07 16.27
N PHE A 83 1.82 10.55 15.10
CA PHE A 83 2.09 11.90 14.63
C PHE A 83 0.85 12.80 14.66
N ARG A 84 -0.15 12.45 15.49
CA ARG A 84 -1.43 13.18 15.59
C ARG A 84 -1.28 14.69 15.80
N LYS A 85 -0.19 15.17 16.41
CA LYS A 85 0.03 16.60 16.70
C LYS A 85 0.98 17.27 15.70
N ASN A 86 1.52 16.53 14.73
CA ASN A 86 2.54 17.03 13.80
C ASN A 86 2.08 16.90 12.35
N ILE A 87 1.27 17.88 11.92
CA ILE A 87 0.67 17.92 10.58
C ILE A 87 1.73 17.85 9.47
N LYS A 88 2.90 18.48 9.67
CA LYS A 88 3.99 18.49 8.68
C LYS A 88 4.53 17.08 8.41
N VAL A 89 4.70 16.26 9.45
CA VAL A 89 5.15 14.87 9.30
C VAL A 89 4.07 14.03 8.62
N LEU A 90 2.80 14.27 8.96
CA LEU A 90 1.66 13.58 8.37
C LEU A 90 1.54 13.88 6.87
N THR A 91 1.60 15.16 6.47
CA THR A 91 1.60 15.58 5.06
C THR A 91 2.80 15.01 4.30
N HIS A 92 3.99 15.00 4.91
CA HIS A 92 5.16 14.40 4.28
C HIS A 92 4.99 12.90 4.03
N PHE A 93 4.45 12.16 5.00
CA PHE A 93 4.15 10.73 4.82
C PHE A 93 3.10 10.50 3.74
N LEU A 94 2.06 11.33 3.67
CA LEU A 94 1.06 11.28 2.60
C LEU A 94 1.72 11.46 1.22
N LEU A 95 2.58 12.47 1.06
CA LEU A 95 3.32 12.71 -0.18
C LEU A 95 4.19 11.52 -0.58
N LEU A 96 4.85 10.87 0.38
CA LEU A 96 5.65 9.69 0.12
C LEU A 96 4.80 8.49 -0.31
N ASN A 97 3.59 8.31 0.23
CA ASN A 97 2.65 7.28 -0.24
C ASN A 97 2.12 7.57 -1.64
N ILE A 98 1.83 8.83 -1.97
CA ILE A 98 1.46 9.24 -3.34
C ILE A 98 2.59 8.85 -4.30
N ALA A 99 3.83 9.20 -3.97
CA ALA A 99 4.98 8.84 -4.80
C ALA A 99 5.12 7.31 -4.96
N LEU A 100 4.91 6.56 -3.88
CA LEU A 100 4.94 5.09 -3.91
C LEU A 100 3.87 4.52 -4.85
N PHE A 101 2.61 4.98 -4.73
CA PHE A 101 1.50 4.49 -5.56
C PHE A 101 1.63 4.89 -7.03
N VAL A 102 2.09 6.12 -7.30
CA VAL A 102 2.40 6.55 -8.67
C VAL A 102 3.51 5.67 -9.26
N GLY A 103 4.55 5.38 -8.48
CA GLY A 103 5.62 4.46 -8.87
C GLY A 103 5.09 3.05 -9.19
N MET A 104 4.25 2.50 -8.33
CA MET A 104 3.60 1.20 -8.56
C MET A 104 2.74 1.20 -9.83
N ALA A 105 1.93 2.25 -10.04
CA ALA A 105 1.10 2.39 -11.22
C ALA A 105 1.94 2.46 -12.52
N LEU A 106 3.06 3.18 -12.51
CA LEU A 106 3.99 3.24 -13.65
C LEU A 106 4.62 1.88 -13.94
N VAL A 107 5.07 1.16 -12.92
CA VAL A 107 5.62 -0.19 -13.10
C VAL A 107 4.56 -1.14 -13.64
N ASN A 108 3.33 -1.06 -13.13
CA ASN A 108 2.22 -1.87 -13.63
C ASN A 108 1.86 -1.55 -15.07
N PHE A 109 1.93 -0.28 -15.46
CA PHE A 109 1.75 0.13 -16.84
C PHE A 109 2.82 -0.53 -17.73
N ILE A 110 4.10 -0.49 -17.32
CA ILE A 110 5.19 -1.17 -18.04
C ILE A 110 4.96 -2.69 -18.12
N ILE A 111 4.56 -3.33 -17.01
CA ILE A 111 4.23 -4.76 -16.98
C ILE A 111 3.06 -5.07 -17.92
N SER A 112 2.04 -4.21 -17.97
CA SER A 112 0.88 -4.40 -18.86
C SER A 112 1.23 -4.25 -20.35
N LEU A 113 2.30 -3.53 -20.68
CA LEU A 113 2.82 -3.49 -22.05
C LEU A 113 3.56 -4.78 -22.41
N ALA A 114 4.21 -5.42 -21.43
CA ALA A 114 5.00 -6.64 -21.62
C ALA A 114 4.19 -7.94 -21.46
N THR A 115 3.01 -7.88 -20.84
CA THR A 115 2.19 -9.04 -20.49
C THR A 115 0.76 -8.86 -20.97
N SER A 116 0.08 -9.96 -21.32
CA SER A 116 -1.35 -9.94 -21.68
C SER A 116 -2.28 -9.83 -20.46
N LEU A 117 -1.80 -9.30 -19.34
CA LEU A 117 -2.58 -9.13 -18.12
C LEU A 117 -3.64 -8.06 -18.33
N PRO A 118 -4.91 -8.32 -18.00
CA PRO A 118 -5.92 -7.27 -17.95
C PRO A 118 -5.50 -6.21 -16.94
N SER A 119 -5.29 -4.98 -17.39
CA SER A 119 -4.92 -3.83 -16.56
C SER A 119 -5.87 -3.62 -15.38
N SER A 120 -7.13 -4.04 -15.54
CA SER A 120 -8.18 -3.97 -14.50
C SER A 120 -7.86 -4.76 -13.23
N ASN A 121 -7.13 -5.87 -13.29
CA ASN A 121 -6.77 -6.63 -12.08
C ASN A 121 -5.57 -6.03 -11.33
N LEU A 122 -4.63 -5.40 -12.04
CA LEU A 122 -3.50 -4.70 -11.44
C LEU A 122 -3.95 -3.46 -10.66
N ILE A 123 -5.02 -2.81 -11.13
CA ILE A 123 -5.49 -1.53 -10.59
C ILE A 123 -6.44 -1.71 -9.39
N LYS A 124 -7.12 -2.85 -9.24
CA LYS A 124 -8.10 -3.09 -8.16
C LYS A 124 -7.56 -2.84 -6.74
N PRO A 125 -6.41 -3.39 -6.32
CA PRO A 125 -5.86 -3.13 -4.99
C PRO A 125 -5.43 -1.67 -4.82
N LEU A 126 -5.10 -0.97 -5.91
CA LEU A 126 -4.74 0.44 -5.89
C LEU A 126 -5.98 1.33 -5.71
N ILE A 127 -7.12 0.99 -6.33
CA ILE A 127 -8.38 1.75 -6.18
C ILE A 127 -8.85 1.74 -4.73
N SER A 128 -8.86 0.58 -4.06
CA SER A 128 -9.27 0.50 -2.65
C SER A 128 -8.38 1.37 -1.77
N MET A 129 -7.08 1.41 -2.06
CA MET A 129 -6.14 2.28 -1.36
C MET A 129 -6.34 3.75 -1.66
N ILE A 130 -6.66 4.13 -2.91
CA ILE A 130 -6.98 5.51 -3.26
C ILE A 130 -8.18 6.02 -2.45
N ILE A 131 -9.20 5.19 -2.24
CA ILE A 131 -10.38 5.56 -1.43
C ILE A 131 -9.96 5.83 0.02
N VAL A 132 -9.27 4.87 0.64
CA VAL A 132 -8.81 5.00 2.04
C VAL A 132 -7.86 6.20 2.18
N PHE A 133 -6.96 6.39 1.23
CA PHE A 133 -6.03 7.51 1.18
C PHE A 133 -6.74 8.86 1.00
N SER A 134 -7.80 8.92 0.18
CA SER A 134 -8.59 10.14 -0.03
C SER A 134 -9.30 10.54 1.26
N ILE A 135 -9.86 9.58 1.98
CA ILE A 135 -10.44 9.80 3.31
C ILE A 135 -9.35 10.32 4.26
N ASP A 136 -8.16 9.72 4.23
CA ASP A 136 -7.03 10.13 5.06
C ASP A 136 -6.64 11.59 4.82
N VAL A 137 -6.46 11.99 3.56
CA VAL A 137 -6.16 13.38 3.17
C VAL A 137 -7.26 14.34 3.65
N LEU A 138 -8.53 13.97 3.53
CA LEU A 138 -9.65 14.80 4.01
C LEU A 138 -9.60 14.99 5.53
N LEU A 139 -9.33 13.93 6.29
CA LEU A 139 -9.19 14.00 7.75
C LEU A 139 -8.07 14.96 8.17
N VAL A 140 -6.93 14.90 7.47
CA VAL A 140 -5.80 15.82 7.69
C VAL A 140 -6.19 17.27 7.40
N GLN A 141 -6.88 17.53 6.29
CA GLN A 141 -7.33 18.87 5.91
C GLN A 141 -8.38 19.43 6.87
N MET A 142 -9.34 18.62 7.30
CA MET A 142 -10.36 19.02 8.28
C MET A 142 -9.71 19.41 9.61
N LYS A 143 -8.71 18.65 10.04
CA LYS A 143 -7.98 18.90 11.27
C LYS A 143 -7.16 20.19 11.23
N ASP A 144 -6.57 20.50 10.09
CA ASP A 144 -5.82 21.75 9.89
C ASP A 144 -6.75 22.97 9.90
N LYS A 145 -7.92 22.86 9.25
CA LYS A 145 -8.94 23.94 9.21
C LYS A 145 -9.67 24.17 10.53
N ALA A 146 -9.92 23.12 11.32
CA ALA A 146 -10.71 23.19 12.54
C ALA A 146 -9.98 23.85 13.73
N GLY A 147 -8.73 24.27 13.56
CA GLY A 147 -8.04 25.02 14.62
C GLY A 147 -7.90 24.26 15.94
N PHE A 148 -7.85 22.91 15.90
CA PHE A 148 -7.53 22.04 17.07
C PHE A 148 -6.08 22.26 17.61
N TYR A 149 -5.50 23.42 17.32
CA TYR A 149 -4.26 23.96 17.83
C TYR A 149 -4.57 24.86 19.03
N THR A 150 -4.95 24.23 20.14
CA THR A 150 -4.66 24.72 21.50
C THR A 150 -4.06 23.59 22.32
#